data_AF-A0A7X9Q0D5-F1
#
_entry.id   AF-A0A7X9Q0D5-F1
#
_cell.length_a   1.000
_cell.length_b   1.000
_cell.length_c   1.000
_cell.angle_alpha   90.00
_cell.angle_beta   90.00
_cell.angle_gamma   90.00
#
_symmetry.space_group_name_H-M   'P 1'
#
loop_
_entity.id
_entity.type
_entity.pdbx_description
1 polymer ?
#
loop_
_entity_poly.entity_id
_entity_poly.type
_entity_poly.pdbx_seq_one_letter_code
_entity_poly.pdbx_strand_id
1 'polypeptide(L)'
;EYTVPFGTGNRLDGGEVIEIMPQTLQVKVGESIRINNDDIRDFMIGPFFVAGGQTLAMRFTHPGRLSGICLVNPEGEFVIEVTE
;
A
#
# COMPACT_ATOMS: atom_id res chain seq x y z
N GLU A 1 -5.43 -3.42 7.71
CA GLU A 1 -4.10 -4.07 7.56
C GLU A 1 -4.06 -4.69 6.18
N TYR A 2 -2.93 -4.59 5.48
CA TYR A 2 -2.73 -5.14 4.15
C TYR A 2 -1.48 -6.02 4.15
N THR A 3 -1.48 -7.09 3.36
CA THR A 3 -0.32 -7.96 3.18
C THR A 3 -0.04 -8.12 1.71
N VAL A 4 1.20 -7.91 1.30
CA VAL A 4 1.72 -8.29 -0.01
C VAL A 4 2.31 -9.69 0.11
N PRO A 5 1.65 -10.73 -0.44
CA PRO A 5 2.12 -12.10 -0.29
C PRO A 5 3.42 -12.36 -1.05
N PHE A 6 4.20 -13.33 -0.58
CA PHE A 6 5.36 -13.84 -1.30
C PHE A 6 5.01 -14.26 -2.73
N GLY A 7 5.81 -13.81 -3.71
CA GLY A 7 5.64 -14.12 -5.12
C GLY A 7 4.76 -13.13 -5.90
N THR A 8 4.22 -12.10 -5.24
CA THR A 8 3.53 -10.98 -5.89
C THR A 8 4.40 -10.32 -6.96
N GLY A 9 5.70 -10.15 -6.70
CA GLY A 9 6.64 -9.59 -7.68
C GLY A 9 6.69 -10.42 -8.97
N ASN A 10 6.77 -11.76 -8.85
CA ASN A 10 6.81 -12.67 -9.99
C ASN A 10 5.49 -12.68 -10.77
N ARG A 11 4.36 -12.57 -10.06
CA ARG A 11 3.02 -12.48 -10.67
C ARG A 11 2.87 -11.22 -11.51
N LEU A 12 3.33 -10.08 -10.98
CA LEU A 12 3.37 -8.81 -11.72
C LEU A 12 4.26 -8.90 -12.97
N ASP A 13 5.45 -9.50 -12.85
CA ASP A 13 6.34 -9.68 -14.01
C ASP A 13 5.74 -10.65 -15.05
N GLY A 14 4.89 -11.57 -14.60
CA GLY A 14 4.07 -12.45 -15.45
C GLY A 14 2.87 -11.75 -16.11
N GLY A 15 2.63 -10.47 -15.82
CA GLY A 15 1.51 -9.68 -16.35
C GLY A 15 0.17 -9.89 -15.63
N GLU A 16 0.18 -10.52 -14.45
CA GLU A 16 -1.02 -10.68 -13.65
C GLU A 16 -1.46 -9.33 -13.03
N VAL A 17 -2.77 -9.08 -13.03
CA VAL A 17 -3.36 -7.91 -12.35
C VAL A 17 -3.50 -8.23 -10.86
N ILE A 18 -2.91 -7.38 -10.02
CA ILE A 18 -2.88 -7.56 -8.57
C ILE A 18 -3.87 -6.61 -7.88
N GLU A 19 -4.72 -7.19 -7.02
CA GLU A 19 -5.78 -6.49 -6.27
C GLU A 19 -5.57 -6.62 -4.75
N ILE A 20 -4.50 -6.00 -4.23
CA ILE A 20 -4.18 -6.05 -2.78
C ILE A 20 -4.59 -4.76 -2.09
N MET A 21 -4.19 -3.64 -2.67
CA MET A 21 -4.50 -2.32 -2.13
C MET A 21 -5.75 -1.76 -2.81
N PRO A 22 -6.66 -1.11 -2.06
CA PRO A 22 -7.78 -0.40 -2.68
C PRO A 22 -7.28 0.83 -3.43
N GLN A 23 -8.12 1.39 -4.30
CA GLN A 23 -7.81 2.66 -4.97
C GLN A 23 -7.80 3.82 -3.96
N THR A 24 -8.79 3.83 -3.05
CA THR A 24 -8.95 4.87 -2.04
C THR A 24 -9.14 4.24 -0.67
N LEU A 25 -8.43 4.75 0.33
CA LEU A 25 -8.60 4.43 1.73
C LEU A 25 -9.04 5.69 2.48
N GLN A 26 -10.20 5.61 3.13
CA GLN A 26 -10.71 6.66 4.03
C GLN A 26 -10.29 6.33 5.46
N VAL A 27 -9.64 7.27 6.13
CA VAL A 27 -9.21 7.12 7.54
C VAL A 27 -9.45 8.41 8.31
N LYS A 28 -9.38 8.30 9.64
CA LYS A 28 -9.44 9.43 10.56
C LYS A 28 -8.11 9.68 11.26
N VAL A 29 -7.94 10.91 11.74
CA VAL A 29 -6.84 11.26 12.64
C VAL A 29 -6.87 10.33 13.86
N GLY A 30 -5.71 9.76 14.16
CA GLY A 30 -5.53 8.81 15.25
C GLY A 30 -5.60 7.34 14.83
N GLU A 31 -6.17 7.03 13.66
CA GLU A 31 -6.12 5.69 13.07
C GLU A 31 -4.73 5.36 12.51
N SER A 32 -4.51 4.10 12.14
CA SER A 32 -3.23 3.63 11.64
C SER A 32 -3.39 2.67 10.48
N ILE A 33 -2.41 2.69 9.59
CA ILE A 33 -2.24 1.69 8.54
C ILE A 33 -1.06 0.79 8.88
N ARG A 34 -1.20 -0.50 8.57
CA ARG A 34 -0.14 -1.50 8.60
C ARG A 34 -0.12 -2.21 7.26
N ILE A 35 1.06 -2.26 6.65
CA ILE A 35 1.32 -2.96 5.39
C ILE A 35 2.48 -3.92 5.64
N ASN A 36 2.21 -5.21 5.50
CA ASN A 36 3.22 -6.25 5.61
C ASN A 36 3.65 -6.68 4.20
N ASN A 37 4.94 -6.59 3.90
CA ASN A 37 5.47 -7.10 2.64
C ASN A 37 6.20 -8.43 2.88
N ASP A 38 5.49 -9.54 2.63
CA ASP A 38 6.05 -10.89 2.73
C ASP A 38 6.79 -11.31 1.44
N ASP A 39 6.78 -10.46 0.41
CA ASP A 39 7.61 -10.66 -0.78
C ASP A 39 9.08 -10.28 -0.50
N ILE A 40 9.97 -10.73 -1.38
CA ILE A 40 11.38 -10.34 -1.40
C ILE A 40 11.60 -9.05 -2.21
N ARG A 41 10.62 -8.66 -3.04
CA ARG A 41 10.67 -7.45 -3.86
C ARG A 41 10.20 -6.23 -3.06
N ASP A 42 10.88 -5.12 -3.28
CA ASP A 42 10.45 -3.82 -2.76
C ASP A 42 9.26 -3.28 -3.55
N PHE A 43 8.31 -2.67 -2.84
CA PHE A 43 7.12 -2.07 -3.46
C PHE A 43 6.95 -0.60 -3.12
N MET A 44 6.62 0.18 -4.15
CA MET A 44 5.97 1.48 -4.00
C MET A 44 4.47 1.24 -3.87
N ILE A 45 3.91 1.57 -2.71
CA ILE A 45 2.50 1.41 -2.36
C ILE A 45 1.95 2.79 -2.02
N GLY A 46 1.46 3.48 -3.03
CA GLY A 46 1.03 4.86 -2.90
C GLY A 46 2.19 5.76 -2.49
N PRO A 47 2.08 6.49 -1.36
CA PRO A 47 3.15 7.33 -0.84
C PRO A 47 4.25 6.54 -0.09
N PHE A 48 4.10 5.22 0.08
CA PHE A 48 4.97 4.41 0.92
C PHE A 48 5.96 3.58 0.11
N PHE A 49 7.21 3.54 0.57
CA PHE A 49 8.17 2.52 0.18
C PHE A 49 8.19 1.42 1.24
N VAL A 50 7.90 0.18 0.83
CA VAL A 50 7.91 -0.98 1.72
C VAL A 50 8.89 -2.01 1.17
N ALA A 51 10.05 -2.11 1.81
CA ALA A 51 11.08 -3.06 1.40
C ALA A 51 10.61 -4.52 1.57
N GLY A 52 11.22 -5.43 0.81
CA GLY A 52 10.97 -6.87 0.91
C GLY A 52 11.16 -7.40 2.33
N GLY A 53 10.22 -8.22 2.81
CA GLY A 53 10.23 -8.80 4.15
C GLY A 53 10.05 -7.80 5.30
N GLN A 54 9.66 -6.55 5.02
CA GLN A 54 9.47 -5.52 6.04
C GLN A 54 7.99 -5.19 6.26
N THR A 55 7.70 -4.69 7.45
CA THR A 55 6.39 -4.14 7.79
C THR A 55 6.46 -2.63 7.94
N LEU A 56 5.61 -1.92 7.21
CA LEU A 56 5.34 -0.51 7.46
C LEU A 56 4.15 -0.38 8.42
N ALA A 57 4.30 0.46 9.43
CA ALA A 57 3.23 0.86 10.32
C ALA A 57 3.28 2.37 10.52
N MET A 58 2.18 3.06 10.25
CA MET A 58 2.09 4.51 10.37
C MET A 58 0.75 4.90 11.01
N ARG A 59 0.81 5.87 11.92
CA ARG A 59 -0.37 6.52 12.50
C ARG A 59 -0.62 7.86 11.81
N PHE A 60 -1.88 8.13 11.46
CA PHE A 60 -2.27 9.41 10.87
C PHE A 60 -2.48 10.44 11.99
N THR A 61 -1.78 11.57 11.91
CA THR A 61 -1.78 12.60 12.98
C THR A 61 -2.40 13.93 12.56
N HIS A 62 -2.64 14.13 11.27
CA HIS A 62 -3.22 15.35 10.70
C HIS A 62 -4.14 14.97 9.53
N PRO A 63 -5.23 15.73 9.31
CA PRO A 63 -6.04 15.59 8.11
C PRO A 63 -5.23 15.89 6.86
N GLY A 64 -5.63 15.31 5.73
CA GLY A 64 -4.99 15.55 4.45
C GLY A 64 -5.13 14.39 3.48
N ARG A 65 -4.66 14.62 2.26
CA ARG A 65 -4.67 13.63 1.18
C ARG A 65 -3.24 13.18 0.88
N LEU A 66 -2.99 11.88 0.94
CA LEU A 66 -1.75 11.27 0.51
C LEU A 66 -2.03 10.46 -0.76
N SER A 67 -1.22 10.60 -1.81
CA SER A 67 -1.33 9.71 -2.97
C SER A 67 0.01 9.40 -3.60
N GLY A 68 0.04 8.33 -4.39
CA GLY A 68 1.22 7.92 -5.15
C GLY A 68 0.96 6.66 -5.96
N ILE A 69 2.01 6.23 -6.69
CA ILE A 69 1.96 5.04 -7.54
C ILE A 69 1.80 3.78 -6.67
N CYS A 70 0.92 2.88 -7.08
CA CYS A 70 0.71 1.60 -6.41
C CYS A 70 0.69 0.46 -7.42
N LEU A 71 1.76 -0.34 -7.44
CA LEU A 71 1.89 -1.47 -8.37
C LEU A 71 1.01 -2.68 -8.00
N VAL A 72 0.53 -2.74 -6.76
CA VAL A 72 -0.32 -3.82 -6.22
C VAL A 72 -1.79 -3.40 -6.13
N ASN A 73 -2.17 -2.45 -6.99
CA ASN A 73 -3.53 -1.98 -7.23
C ASN A 73 -3.73 -1.89 -8.77
N PRO A 74 -4.88 -2.33 -9.33
CA PRO A 74 -5.10 -2.33 -10.78
C PRO A 74 -5.10 -0.95 -11.43
N GLU A 75 -5.55 0.08 -10.71
CA GLU A 75 -5.64 1.47 -11.17
C GLU A 75 -4.27 2.17 -11.16
N GLY A 76 -3.25 1.56 -10.56
CA GLY A 76 -1.88 2.07 -10.55
C GLY A 76 -1.65 3.25 -9.59
N GLU A 77 -2.68 3.75 -8.91
CA GLU A 77 -2.61 4.78 -7.88
C GLU A 77 -3.27 4.31 -6.59
N PHE A 78 -2.71 4.71 -5.45
CA PHE A 78 -3.35 4.57 -4.15
C PHE A 78 -3.50 5.93 -3.47
N VAL A 79 -4.72 6.24 -3.05
CA VAL A 79 -5.09 7.48 -2.38
C VAL A 79 -5.51 7.19 -0.95
N ILE A 80 -5.01 7.97 0.00
CA ILE A 80 -5.48 7.97 1.38
C ILE A 80 -6.06 9.35 1.68
N GLU A 81 -7.30 9.36 2.09
CA GLU A 81 -8.02 10.56 2.55
C GLU A 81 -8.12 10.48 4.08
N VAL A 82 -7.43 11.39 4.76
CA VAL A 82 -7.43 11.51 6.22
C VAL A 82 -8.36 12.64 6.63
N THR A 83 -9.39 12.29 7.39
CA THR A 83 -10.37 13.22 7.95
C THR A 83 -10.23 13.34 9.47
N GLU A 84 -10.95 14.26 10.10
CA GLU A 84 -11.00 14.38 11.57
C GLU A 84 -11.72 13.18 12.25
#